data_AF-A0A090X2L9-F1
#
_entry.id   AF-A0A090X2L9-F1
#
_cell.length_a   1.000
_cell.length_b   1.000
_cell.length_c   1.000
_cell.angle_alpha   90.00
_cell.angle_beta   90.00
_cell.angle_gamma   90.00
#
_symmetry.space_group_name_H-M   'P 1'
#
loop_
_entity.id
_entity.type
_entity.pdbx_description
1 polymer ?
#
loop_
_entity_poly.entity_id
_entity_poly.type
_entity_poly.pdbx_seq_one_letter_code
_entity_poly.pdbx_strand_id
1 'polypeptide(L)'
;MEMRNPTLYVGDFSSQFWIDEWGYPNSGVYVCDCPSAGHDMIMLDYTKCGKDGEPEVLHIDQENNYKKTFLAVNFEAFIRGLVSEGNYESEEQELVEDHDLEEEWFSDDF
;
A
#
# COMPACT_ATOMS: atom_id res chain seq x y z
N MET A 1 -26.66 -10.64 3.20
CA MET A 1 -26.71 -9.18 2.96
C MET A 1 -25.46 -8.88 2.16
N GLU A 2 -25.59 -8.73 0.84
CA GLU A 2 -24.48 -8.33 -0.04
C GLU A 2 -23.95 -6.99 0.48
N MET A 3 -22.70 -6.93 0.91
CA MET A 3 -22.07 -5.64 1.18
C MET A 3 -21.93 -4.94 -0.17
N ARG A 4 -22.82 -3.98 -0.46
CA ARG A 4 -22.57 -3.05 -1.56
C ARG A 4 -21.40 -2.18 -1.14
N ASN A 5 -20.25 -2.38 -1.77
CA ASN A 5 -19.08 -1.54 -1.55
C ASN A 5 -19.43 -0.07 -1.84
N PRO A 6 -19.03 0.87 -0.97
CA PRO A 6 -19.19 2.29 -1.26
C PRO A 6 -18.44 2.64 -2.54
N THR A 7 -19.15 3.10 -3.56
CA THR A 7 -18.57 3.48 -4.86
C THR A 7 -18.04 4.91 -4.76
N LEU A 8 -16.74 5.06 -4.50
CA LEU A 8 -16.03 6.32 -4.66
C LEU A 8 -15.46 6.41 -6.09
N TYR A 9 -15.65 7.56 -6.73
CA TYR A 9 -15.03 7.91 -8.00
C TYR A 9 -13.77 8.74 -7.73
N VAL A 10 -12.65 8.31 -8.30
CA VAL A 10 -11.36 9.02 -8.28
C VAL A 10 -10.99 9.27 -9.73
N GLY A 11 -10.84 10.55 -10.09
CA GLY A 11 -10.70 10.94 -11.49
C GLY A 11 -11.91 10.50 -12.32
N ASP A 12 -11.65 9.75 -13.38
CA ASP A 12 -12.66 9.23 -14.32
C ASP A 12 -13.14 7.81 -13.98
N PHE A 13 -12.52 7.14 -12.99
CA PHE A 13 -12.76 5.73 -12.69
C PHE A 13 -13.31 5.51 -11.26
N SER A 14 -14.10 4.45 -11.08
CA SER A 14 -14.56 4.03 -9.76
C SER A 14 -13.59 3.04 -9.13
N SER A 15 -13.58 2.92 -7.80
CA SER A 15 -12.82 1.84 -7.12
C SER A 15 -13.16 0.44 -7.68
N GLN A 16 -14.41 0.22 -8.11
CA GLN A 16 -14.85 -1.05 -8.69
C GLN A 16 -14.17 -1.36 -10.04
N PHE A 17 -13.87 -0.33 -10.84
CA PHE A 17 -13.15 -0.48 -12.10
C PHE A 17 -11.75 -1.08 -11.87
N TRP A 18 -11.00 -0.56 -10.89
CA TRP A 18 -9.67 -1.05 -10.57
C TRP A 18 -9.69 -2.48 -10.02
N ILE A 19 -10.74 -2.85 -9.28
CA ILE A 19 -10.92 -4.21 -8.78
C ILE A 19 -11.23 -5.18 -9.93
N ASP A 20 -12.22 -4.86 -10.76
CA ASP A 20 -12.74 -5.78 -11.77
C ASP A 20 -11.85 -5.88 -13.01
N GLU A 21 -11.36 -4.74 -13.50
CA GLU A 21 -10.60 -4.67 -14.75
C GLU A 21 -9.10 -4.83 -14.52
N TRP A 22 -8.59 -4.42 -13.36
CA TRP A 22 -7.16 -4.42 -13.05
C TRP A 22 -6.77 -5.39 -11.93
N GLY A 23 -7.71 -6.07 -11.28
CA GLY A 23 -7.41 -7.11 -10.27
C GLY A 23 -6.96 -6.57 -8.92
N TYR A 24 -7.15 -5.28 -8.65
CA TYR A 24 -6.77 -4.69 -7.38
C TYR A 24 -7.57 -5.28 -6.19
N PRO A 25 -6.98 -5.32 -4.98
CA PRO A 25 -7.64 -5.86 -3.79
C PRO A 25 -8.99 -5.21 -3.48
N ASN A 26 -10.01 -6.03 -3.24
CA ASN A 26 -11.35 -5.59 -2.80
C ASN A 26 -11.45 -5.43 -1.27
N SER A 27 -10.39 -4.91 -0.64
CA SER A 27 -10.30 -4.76 0.83
C SER A 27 -10.53 -3.32 1.31
N GLY A 28 -10.68 -2.37 0.38
CA GLY A 28 -10.68 -0.95 0.70
C GLY A 28 -11.21 -0.07 -0.43
N VAL A 29 -11.00 1.23 -0.27
CA VAL A 29 -11.43 2.27 -1.22
C VAL A 29 -10.20 2.96 -1.79
N TYR A 30 -10.13 3.09 -3.12
CA TYR A 30 -9.04 3.80 -3.80
C TYR A 30 -9.33 5.29 -3.86
N VAL A 31 -8.33 6.16 -3.60
CA VAL A 31 -8.56 7.60 -3.34
C VAL A 31 -7.71 8.59 -4.16
N CYS A 32 -6.71 8.14 -4.92
CA CYS A 32 -5.86 9.02 -5.72
C CYS A 32 -5.46 8.39 -7.06
N ASP A 33 -5.38 9.22 -8.10
CA ASP A 33 -4.71 8.87 -9.35
C ASP A 33 -3.22 9.17 -9.21
N CYS A 34 -2.39 8.16 -9.46
CA CYS A 34 -0.94 8.33 -9.47
C CYS A 34 -0.43 8.63 -10.90
N PRO A 35 0.68 9.37 -11.07
CA PRO A 35 1.24 9.70 -12.39
C PRO A 35 1.62 8.48 -13.23
N SER A 36 1.65 7.30 -12.63
CA SER A 36 1.93 6.01 -13.25
C SER A 36 0.80 5.44 -14.11
N ALA A 37 -0.28 6.20 -14.33
CA ALA A 37 -1.44 5.74 -15.09
C ALA A 37 -2.13 4.49 -14.49
N GLY A 38 -2.08 4.34 -13.16
CA GLY A 38 -2.81 3.29 -12.43
C GLY A 38 -1.99 2.05 -12.05
N HIS A 39 -0.68 2.04 -12.29
CA HIS A 39 0.21 0.95 -11.88
C HIS A 39 0.46 0.92 -10.35
N ASP A 40 0.26 2.05 -9.70
CA ASP A 40 0.22 2.15 -8.25
C ASP A 40 -0.99 2.95 -7.80
N MET A 41 -1.57 2.54 -6.67
CA MET A 41 -2.79 3.13 -6.13
C MET A 41 -2.71 3.32 -4.61
N ILE A 42 -3.32 4.40 -4.13
CA ILE A 42 -3.51 4.65 -2.69
C ILE A 42 -4.87 4.11 -2.27
N MET A 43 -4.86 3.21 -1.29
CA MET A 43 -6.04 2.53 -0.74
C MET A 43 -6.27 2.92 0.72
N LEU A 44 -7.51 3.24 1.06
CA LEU A 44 -8.03 3.27 2.42
C LEU A 44 -8.44 1.86 2.83
N ASP A 45 -7.68 1.22 3.71
CA ASP A 45 -7.91 -0.14 4.19
C ASP A 45 -8.80 -0.13 5.44
N TYR A 46 -10.02 -0.67 5.28
CA TYR A 46 -11.01 -0.78 6.36
C TYR A 46 -11.03 -2.17 7.03
N THR A 47 -10.15 -3.09 6.63
CA THR A 47 -10.20 -4.49 7.11
C THR A 47 -10.08 -4.62 8.63
N LYS A 48 -9.31 -3.74 9.28
CA LYS A 48 -9.10 -3.76 10.74
C LYS A 48 -10.20 -3.02 11.52
N CYS A 49 -10.69 -1.90 10.99
CA CYS A 49 -11.58 -0.99 11.71
C CYS A 49 -13.08 -1.17 11.35
N GLY A 50 -13.37 -1.84 10.23
CA GLY A 50 -14.71 -1.95 9.68
C GLY A 50 -15.23 -0.65 9.06
N LYS A 51 -16.42 -0.71 8.46
CA LYS A 51 -17.00 0.37 7.62
C LYS A 51 -17.18 1.73 8.29
N ASP A 52 -17.34 1.76 9.62
CA ASP A 52 -17.59 2.98 10.39
C ASP A 52 -16.33 3.45 11.15
N GLY A 53 -15.23 2.70 11.05
CA GLY A 53 -13.96 3.02 11.68
C GLY A 53 -13.06 3.88 10.79
N GLU A 54 -11.96 4.34 11.35
CA GLU A 54 -10.96 5.11 10.62
C GLU A 54 -9.98 4.17 9.89
N PRO A 55 -9.86 4.26 8.55
CA PRO A 55 -9.04 3.34 7.77
C PRO A 55 -7.56 3.68 7.85
N GLU A 56 -6.71 2.66 7.76
CA GLU A 56 -5.28 2.86 7.50
C GLU A 56 -5.08 3.22 6.02
N VAL A 57 -3.99 3.94 5.71
CA VAL A 57 -3.66 4.32 4.33
C VAL A 57 -2.50 3.45 3.84
N LEU A 58 -2.73 2.76 2.72
CA LEU A 58 -1.77 1.87 2.08
C LEU A 58 -1.50 2.29 0.64
N HIS A 59 -0.26 2.13 0.19
CA HIS A 59 0.11 2.12 -1.22
C HIS A 59 0.08 0.69 -1.74
N ILE A 60 -0.50 0.48 -2.92
CA ILE A 60 -0.61 -0.80 -3.59
C ILE A 60 0.16 -0.73 -4.90
N ASP A 61 1.19 -1.54 -5.03
CA ASP A 61 2.03 -1.66 -6.22
C ASP A 61 1.59 -2.88 -7.04
N GLN A 62 0.94 -2.64 -8.19
CA GLN A 62 0.42 -3.70 -9.05
C GLN A 62 1.54 -4.50 -9.71
N GLU A 63 2.62 -3.85 -10.12
CA GLU A 63 3.76 -4.49 -10.79
C GLU A 63 4.49 -5.45 -9.85
N ASN A 64 4.47 -5.15 -8.54
CA ASN A 64 5.03 -5.97 -7.50
C ASN A 64 3.99 -6.88 -6.82
N ASN A 65 3.14 -7.53 -7.62
CA ASN A 65 2.15 -8.50 -7.16
C ASN A 65 1.20 -7.94 -6.08
N TYR A 66 0.71 -6.72 -6.29
CA TYR A 66 -0.18 -5.98 -5.37
C TYR A 66 0.43 -5.79 -3.97
N LYS A 67 1.74 -5.55 -3.90
CA LYS A 67 2.43 -5.32 -2.63
C LYS A 67 1.80 -4.15 -1.90
N LYS A 68 1.37 -4.40 -0.66
CA LYS A 68 0.83 -3.39 0.25
C LYS A 68 1.96 -2.74 1.04
N THR A 69 2.10 -1.43 0.94
CA THR A 69 3.05 -0.63 1.72
C THR A 69 2.27 0.30 2.63
N PHE A 70 2.56 0.26 3.92
CA PHE A 70 1.91 1.12 4.90
C PHE A 70 2.39 2.56 4.76
N LEU A 71 1.46 3.51 4.68
CA LEU A 71 1.76 4.94 4.58
C LEU A 71 1.38 5.72 5.84
N ALA A 72 0.19 5.46 6.40
CA ALA A 72 -0.28 6.18 7.58
C ALA A 72 -1.33 5.39 8.37
N VAL A 73 -1.39 5.66 9.68
CA VAL A 73 -2.38 5.06 10.60
C VAL A 73 -3.81 5.52 10.29
N ASN A 74 -3.96 6.70 9.70
CA ASN A 74 -5.24 7.23 9.25
C ASN A 74 -5.09 8.25 8.11
N PHE A 75 -6.24 8.62 7.53
CA PHE A 75 -6.27 9.54 6.40
C PHE A 75 -5.81 10.97 6.78
N GLU A 76 -6.09 11.44 8.00
CA GLU A 76 -5.61 12.75 8.44
C GLU A 76 -4.07 12.79 8.48
N ALA A 77 -3.44 11.77 9.09
CA ALA A 77 -1.99 11.66 9.18
C ALA A 77 -1.35 11.57 7.78
N PHE A 78 -1.99 10.86 6.85
CA PHE A 78 -1.55 10.82 5.45
C PHE A 78 -1.52 12.22 4.81
N ILE A 79 -2.63 12.96 4.88
CA ILE A 79 -2.72 14.31 4.29
C ILE A 79 -1.71 15.28 4.94
N ARG A 80 -1.52 15.19 6.26
CA ARG A 80 -0.53 16.01 6.98
C ARG A 80 0.91 15.67 6.63
N GLY A 81 1.19 14.44 6.19
CA GLY A 81 2.51 13.97 5.79
C GLY A 81 2.89 14.33 4.34
N LEU A 82 1.94 14.82 3.53
CA LEU A 82 2.23 15.21 2.14
C LEU A 82 3.12 16.45 2.11
N VAL A 83 4.25 16.34 1.42
CA VAL A 83 5.19 17.45 1.17
C VAL A 83 5.25 17.76 -0.33
N SER A 84 5.58 19.00 -0.67
CA SER A 84 5.80 19.40 -2.06
C SER A 84 7.04 18.73 -2.64
N GLU A 85 7.07 18.51 -3.95
CA GLU A 85 8.14 17.78 -4.63
C GLU A 85 9.56 18.30 -4.37
N GLY A 86 9.71 19.58 -4.05
CA GLY A 86 11.01 20.20 -3.71
C GLY A 86 11.53 19.94 -2.30
N ASN A 87 10.78 19.23 -1.45
CA ASN A 87 11.03 19.11 -0.01
C ASN A 87 11.16 17.66 0.47
N TYR A 88 11.41 16.70 -0.43
CA TYR A 88 11.72 15.32 -0.04
C TYR A 88 13.11 15.26 0.60
N GLU A 89 13.19 15.28 1.93
CA GLU A 89 14.39 14.90 2.67
C GLU A 89 14.42 13.36 2.74
N SER A 90 15.29 12.74 1.95
CA SER A 90 15.46 11.28 1.94
C SER A 90 16.19 10.84 3.20
N GLU A 91 15.46 10.40 4.22
CA GLU A 91 16.04 9.63 5.33
C GLU A 91 16.24 8.20 4.83
N GLU A 92 17.39 7.93 4.20
CA GLU A 92 17.80 6.59 3.80
C GLU A 92 17.86 5.70 5.05
N GLN A 93 16.91 4.76 5.17
CA GLN A 93 16.97 3.72 6.18
C GLN A 93 18.16 2.82 5.87
N GLU A 94 19.21 2.95 6.68
CA GLU A 94 20.39 2.10 6.70
C GLU A 94 19.94 0.64 6.94
N LEU A 95 19.71 -0.10 5.86
CA LEU A 95 19.56 -1.55 5.91
C LEU A 95 20.92 -2.09 6.31
N VAL A 96 21.06 -2.39 7.61
CA VAL A 96 22.22 -3.12 8.13
C VAL A 96 22.19 -4.50 7.46
N GLU A 97 23.00 -4.68 6.43
CA GLU A 97 23.31 -6.00 5.89
C GLU A 97 23.97 -6.80 7.01
N ASP A 98 23.19 -7.70 7.61
CA ASP A 98 23.65 -8.70 8.57
C ASP A 98 24.56 -9.71 7.85
N HIS A 99 25.80 -9.28 7.58
CA HIS A 99 26.88 -10.14 7.17
C HIS A 99 27.68 -10.48 8.43
N ASP A 100 27.22 -11.49 9.19
CA ASP A 100 28.07 -12.38 10.01
C ASP A 100 27.22 -13.41 10.77
N LEU A 101 26.95 -14.54 10.12
CA LEU A 101 26.89 -15.84 10.81
C LEU A 101 27.81 -16.80 10.06
N GLU A 102 29.12 -16.64 10.30
CA GLU A 102 30.12 -17.67 10.02
C GLU A 102 29.80 -18.95 10.82
N GLU A 103 29.98 -20.07 10.12
CA GLU A 103 30.34 -21.41 10.60
C GLU A 103 29.48 -22.06 11.70
N GLU A 104 28.70 -23.06 11.29
CA GLU A 104 28.80 -24.47 11.70
C GLU A 104 27.69 -25.23 10.95
N TRP A 105 27.83 -26.54 10.73
CA TRP A 105 26.77 -27.49 10.27
C TRP A 105 26.69 -27.91 8.79
N PHE A 106 27.81 -28.27 8.15
CA PHE A 106 27.80 -29.53 7.40
C PHE A 106 28.88 -30.45 7.92
N SER A 107 28.41 -31.38 8.74
CA SER A 107 29.15 -32.48 9.34
C SER A 107 29.59 -33.53 8.31
N ASP A 108 30.72 -34.14 8.64
CA ASP A 108 31.08 -35.57 8.47
C ASP A 108 31.38 -36.18 7.08
N ASP A 109 32.59 -36.78 7.06
CA ASP A 109 33.01 -38.03 6.40
C ASP A 109 32.87 -38.19 4.86
N PHE A 110 33.99 -38.01 4.14
CA PHE A 110 34.71 -39.07 3.38
C PHE A 110 35.99 -38.55 2.71
#